data_AF-A0A433TD47-F1
#
_entry.id   AF-A0A433TD47-F1
#
_cell.length_a   1.000
_cell.length_b   1.000
_cell.length_c   1.000
_cell.angle_alpha   90.00
_cell.angle_beta   90.00
_cell.angle_gamma   90.00
#
_symmetry.space_group_name_H-M   'P 1'
#
loop_
_entity.id
_entity.type
_entity.pdbx_description
1 polymer ?
#
loop_
_entity_poly.entity_id
_entity_poly.type
_entity_poly.pdbx_seq_one_letter_code
_entity_poly.pdbx_strand_id
1 'polypeptide(L)'
;MSAESETNGGASSLSADTVEGIHSSAACYRQGSLSSQRDSTVLVIYTGGTIGMVNLNGSYQPLANCMISKLRSLPIFNSAAIQQQGSKEENEDSFLVLQSSAASPRRVAYKIIEFDPLLDSSNMAISDWIKIAECIKENYEEYDGFVVLHGTDTMAYTASALSFMLENLGKPVILTGSQIPIYESRSDGRNNFLDSLIIAGTCAIPEVVMICFFERVYRGNRCIKSDAESFSAFASPNMSPLVQLQVKIKVDYSSIFRQGSEDKFCISTNMCPNVGLLRLFPGITIQTVRAFLHPPVQGVVLQTYGAGNAPNNRPDLLSLFKEAYNWGVIIVNISQCTKGNVGASYATGAEVLKVKDALYPCLMSAAAKANDIPALEKLRVTNFNFLLADLLNQFAPPLNMVHYLLNHGVSVHARDCRRETPLYDAVSRGHLDIIRVLTQTGASLHLSVVDMAVKMC
;
A
#
# COMPACT_ATOMS: atom_id res chain seq x y z
N MET A 1 6.03 -63.53 27.04
CA MET A 1 5.22 -64.75 27.15
C MET A 1 3.77 -64.30 26.93
N SER A 2 3.10 -64.67 25.84
CA SER A 2 3.30 -65.85 24.97
C SER A 2 3.42 -65.52 23.46
N ALA A 3 3.89 -66.52 22.69
CA ALA A 3 3.86 -66.60 21.22
C ALA A 3 2.42 -66.47 20.66
N GLU A 4 2.14 -65.90 19.47
CA GLU A 4 2.67 -66.07 18.10
C GLU A 4 2.12 -67.26 17.30
N SER A 5 1.51 -66.94 16.15
CA SER A 5 1.50 -67.66 14.87
C SER A 5 1.00 -66.65 13.79
N GLU A 6 1.61 -66.42 12.62
CA GLU A 6 2.15 -67.31 11.57
C GLU A 6 1.06 -68.13 10.85
N THR A 7 0.90 -68.15 9.52
CA THR A 7 1.54 -67.43 8.37
C THR A 7 0.40 -66.97 7.39
N ASN A 8 0.51 -66.59 6.10
CA ASN A 8 1.57 -66.61 5.07
C ASN A 8 1.21 -65.68 3.88
N GLY A 9 2.16 -65.50 2.93
CA GLY A 9 1.86 -65.38 1.49
C GLY A 9 1.45 -64.03 0.91
N GLY A 10 2.26 -63.50 -0.02
CA GLY A 10 1.87 -62.40 -0.91
C GLY A 10 2.53 -62.52 -2.30
N ALA A 11 1.87 -61.99 -3.34
CA ALA A 11 2.44 -61.82 -4.68
C ALA A 11 1.64 -60.76 -5.51
N SER A 12 2.38 -59.94 -6.26
CA SER A 12 2.10 -59.32 -7.59
C SER A 12 0.68 -59.39 -8.21
N SER A 13 0.19 -58.40 -8.97
CA SER A 13 0.76 -57.10 -9.43
C SER A 13 -0.29 -56.31 -10.24
N LEU A 14 -0.10 -54.98 -10.41
CA LEU A 14 -0.04 -54.32 -11.73
C LEU A 14 0.17 -52.78 -11.63
N SER A 15 0.86 -52.25 -12.64
CA SER A 15 1.25 -50.86 -12.94
C SER A 15 0.27 -49.73 -12.59
N ALA A 16 0.82 -48.59 -12.15
CA ALA A 16 0.11 -47.32 -11.95
C ALA A 16 0.76 -46.18 -12.78
N ASP A 17 0.73 -46.29 -14.10
CA ASP A 17 1.31 -45.31 -15.05
C ASP A 17 0.21 -44.65 -15.89
N THR A 18 -0.46 -43.60 -15.38
CA THR A 18 -1.11 -42.52 -16.18
C THR A 18 -1.78 -41.42 -15.31
N VAL A 19 -1.00 -40.51 -14.70
CA VAL A 19 -1.42 -39.11 -14.46
C VAL A 19 -0.19 -38.17 -14.51
N GLU A 20 0.44 -38.03 -15.68
CA GLU A 20 1.29 -36.86 -15.94
C GLU A 20 0.49 -35.78 -16.67
N GLY A 21 0.44 -34.57 -16.11
CA GLY A 21 -0.18 -33.41 -16.74
C GLY A 21 -0.55 -32.29 -15.77
N ILE A 22 -0.25 -31.04 -16.16
CA ILE A 22 -0.71 -29.80 -15.50
C ILE A 22 -0.15 -29.55 -14.08
N HIS A 23 1.18 -29.54 -13.95
CA HIS A 23 1.89 -28.78 -12.90
C HIS A 23 3.10 -28.03 -13.48
N SER A 24 2.86 -26.88 -14.13
CA SER A 24 3.92 -26.11 -14.81
C SER A 24 3.76 -24.58 -14.71
N SER A 25 3.77 -24.04 -13.49
CA SER A 25 4.10 -22.62 -13.24
C SER A 25 4.89 -22.39 -11.94
N ALA A 26 5.38 -23.45 -11.29
CA ALA A 26 6.17 -23.40 -10.06
C ALA A 26 7.67 -23.08 -10.32
N ALA A 27 7.95 -21.93 -10.91
CA ALA A 27 9.30 -21.40 -11.09
C ALA A 27 9.67 -20.47 -9.90
N CYS A 28 10.86 -20.55 -9.29
CA CYS A 28 11.90 -21.57 -9.39
C CYS A 28 12.74 -21.62 -8.10
N TYR A 29 12.31 -22.39 -7.10
CA TYR A 29 13.14 -22.72 -5.93
C TYR A 29 13.80 -24.09 -6.09
N ARG A 30 14.82 -24.17 -6.97
CA ARG A 30 15.75 -25.29 -6.93
C ARG A 30 16.61 -25.17 -5.67
N GLN A 31 16.78 -26.28 -4.95
CA GLN A 31 17.84 -26.40 -3.94
C GLN A 31 19.20 -26.41 -4.65
N GLY A 32 19.72 -25.21 -4.90
CA GLY A 32 21.07 -25.02 -5.41
C GLY A 32 22.13 -25.36 -4.37
N SER A 33 23.30 -25.73 -4.88
CA SER A 33 24.54 -25.95 -4.13
C SER A 33 24.84 -24.89 -3.05
N LEU A 34 25.71 -25.24 -2.10
CA LEU A 34 26.41 -24.30 -1.20
C LEU A 34 27.44 -23.43 -1.95
N SER A 35 27.01 -22.82 -3.06
CA SER A 35 27.72 -21.72 -3.73
C SER A 35 27.63 -20.46 -2.88
N SER A 36 28.73 -19.70 -2.82
CA SER A 36 28.92 -18.48 -2.02
C SER A 36 27.67 -17.60 -1.93
N GLN A 37 27.02 -17.55 -0.76
CA GLN A 37 25.95 -16.60 -0.52
C GLN A 37 26.56 -15.20 -0.49
N ARG A 38 26.16 -14.35 -1.44
CA ARG A 38 26.51 -12.93 -1.48
C ARG A 38 26.07 -12.27 -0.17
N ASP A 39 26.98 -11.51 0.44
CA ASP A 39 26.66 -10.71 1.62
C ASP A 39 25.65 -9.64 1.24
N SER A 40 24.67 -9.41 2.12
CA SER A 40 23.59 -8.45 1.87
C SER A 40 24.07 -7.05 2.22
N THR A 41 23.89 -6.08 1.31
CA THR A 41 24.34 -4.69 1.48
C THR A 41 23.18 -3.78 1.86
N VAL A 42 23.30 -3.04 2.96
CA VAL A 42 22.27 -2.11 3.44
C VAL A 42 22.81 -0.68 3.51
N LEU A 43 22.11 0.28 2.90
CA LEU A 43 22.45 1.69 3.07
C LEU A 43 21.69 2.26 4.27
N VAL A 44 22.41 2.91 5.18
CA VAL A 44 21.85 3.66 6.29
C VAL A 44 21.92 5.15 5.97
N ILE A 45 20.78 5.82 5.92
CA ILE A 45 20.67 7.27 5.70
C ILE A 45 20.37 7.91 7.05
N TYR A 46 21.32 8.63 7.64
CA TYR A 46 21.13 9.33 8.92
C TYR A 46 20.72 10.79 8.69
N THR A 47 19.43 11.07 8.91
CA THR A 47 18.85 12.41 8.70
C THR A 47 18.77 13.25 9.99
N GLY A 48 18.98 12.62 11.15
CA GLY A 48 18.96 13.26 12.45
C GLY A 48 17.99 12.62 13.45
N GLY A 49 17.45 13.44 14.34
CA GLY A 49 16.62 12.99 15.46
C GLY A 49 17.40 12.31 16.60
N THR A 50 16.66 11.98 17.66
CA THR A 50 17.19 11.62 18.99
C THR A 50 18.18 10.46 19.00
N ILE A 51 18.07 9.52 18.06
CA ILE A 51 18.91 8.31 18.04
C ILE A 51 20.42 8.58 17.97
N GLY A 52 20.84 9.64 17.27
CA GLY A 52 22.24 10.06 17.21
C GLY A 52 22.57 11.35 17.95
N MET A 53 21.63 11.94 18.71
CA MET A 53 21.89 13.13 19.52
C MET A 53 22.87 12.86 20.66
N VAL A 54 23.62 13.89 21.06
CA VAL A 54 24.53 13.85 22.22
C VAL A 54 24.00 14.78 23.30
N ASN A 55 24.09 14.35 24.56
CA ASN A 55 23.79 15.20 25.71
C ASN A 55 24.93 16.20 25.92
N LEU A 56 24.68 17.47 25.60
CA LEU A 56 25.59 18.58 25.83
C LEU A 56 24.96 19.50 26.88
N ASN A 57 25.60 19.56 28.06
CA ASN A 57 25.18 20.40 29.19
C ASN A 57 23.70 20.22 29.63
N GLY A 58 23.13 19.02 29.47
CA GLY A 58 21.74 18.71 29.82
C GLY A 58 20.73 18.86 28.68
N SER A 59 21.18 19.25 27.47
CA SER A 59 20.36 19.35 26.26
C SER A 59 20.81 18.29 25.25
N TYR A 60 19.88 17.54 24.67
CA TYR A 60 20.17 16.64 23.55
C TYR A 60 20.19 17.43 22.24
N GLN A 61 21.30 17.33 21.50
CA GLN A 61 21.49 18.05 20.23
C GLN A 61 22.13 17.11 19.19
N PRO A 62 21.81 17.25 17.88
CA PRO A 62 22.51 16.52 16.83
C PRO A 62 23.99 16.92 16.80
N LEU A 63 24.90 15.94 16.64
CA LEU A 63 26.33 16.19 16.55
C LEU A 63 26.92 15.39 15.37
N ALA A 64 27.41 16.12 14.36
CA ALA A 64 27.91 15.53 13.13
C ALA A 64 29.16 14.65 13.34
N ASN A 65 29.32 13.64 12.48
CA ASN A 65 30.39 12.63 12.44
C ASN A 65 30.54 11.79 13.73
N CYS A 66 29.60 11.93 14.67
CA CYS A 66 29.63 11.25 15.97
C CYS A 66 29.09 9.81 15.91
N MET A 67 28.27 9.49 14.90
CA MET A 67 27.55 8.21 14.85
C MET A 67 28.43 7.07 14.34
N ILE A 68 29.14 7.25 13.22
CA ILE A 68 30.02 6.21 12.63
C ILE A 68 31.13 5.83 13.61
N SER A 69 31.80 6.82 14.20
CA SER A 69 32.91 6.63 15.14
C SER A 69 32.50 5.86 16.41
N LYS A 70 31.30 6.13 16.94
CA LYS A 70 30.74 5.39 18.10
C LYS A 70 30.13 4.03 17.75
N LEU A 71 29.64 3.83 16.52
CA LEU A 71 29.18 2.51 16.07
C LEU A 71 30.36 1.56 15.81
N ARG A 72 31.50 2.06 15.29
CA ARG A 72 32.74 1.28 15.11
C ARG A 72 33.27 0.66 16.41
N SER A 73 33.03 1.28 17.57
CA SER A 73 33.47 0.78 18.88
C SER A 73 32.47 -0.14 19.59
N LEU A 74 31.28 -0.38 19.02
CA LEU A 74 30.26 -1.29 19.57
C LEU A 74 30.31 -2.65 18.85
N PRO A 75 30.74 -3.75 19.49
CA PRO A 75 30.92 -5.05 18.82
C PRO A 75 29.67 -5.64 18.17
N ILE A 76 28.48 -5.28 18.70
CA ILE A 76 27.18 -5.65 18.13
C ILE A 76 26.92 -5.06 16.74
N PHE A 77 27.56 -3.92 16.43
CA PHE A 77 27.42 -3.18 15.18
C PHE A 77 28.63 -3.32 14.26
N ASN A 78 29.83 -3.56 14.81
CA ASN A 78 31.06 -3.76 14.05
C ASN A 78 31.83 -5.01 14.50
N SER A 79 31.82 -6.06 13.68
CA SER A 79 32.53 -7.32 13.96
C SER A 79 34.02 -7.23 13.59
N ALA A 80 34.81 -6.67 14.52
CA ALA A 80 36.28 -6.50 14.37
C ALA A 80 37.06 -7.77 14.02
N ALA A 81 36.50 -8.96 14.26
CA ALA A 81 37.10 -10.25 13.88
C ALA A 81 37.19 -10.47 12.35
N ILE A 82 36.37 -9.76 11.56
CA ILE A 82 36.29 -9.96 10.10
C ILE A 82 37.25 -9.01 9.35
N GLN A 83 37.44 -7.78 9.85
CA GLN A 83 38.32 -6.78 9.21
C GLN A 83 39.80 -7.25 9.14
N GLN A 84 40.24 -8.15 10.02
CA GLN A 84 41.61 -8.71 9.95
C GLN A 84 41.87 -9.61 8.72
N GLN A 85 40.86 -9.97 7.92
CA GLN A 85 41.03 -10.71 6.67
C GLN A 85 41.00 -9.84 5.40
N GLY A 86 40.77 -8.53 5.49
CA GLY A 86 40.67 -7.65 4.32
C GLY A 86 41.24 -6.25 4.55
N SER A 87 42.40 -5.98 3.94
CA SER A 87 43.05 -4.65 3.74
C SER A 87 43.24 -3.75 4.98
N LYS A 88 44.49 -3.43 5.32
CA LYS A 88 44.88 -2.59 6.47
C LYS A 88 44.64 -1.07 6.30
N GLU A 89 43.53 -0.66 5.68
CA GLU A 89 43.17 0.76 5.52
C GLU A 89 41.80 1.02 6.15
N GLU A 90 41.80 1.55 7.38
CA GLU A 90 40.59 1.86 8.17
C GLU A 90 39.86 3.14 7.69
N ASN A 91 39.82 3.36 6.37
CA ASN A 91 39.15 4.51 5.76
C ASN A 91 37.71 4.66 6.27
N GLU A 92 37.24 5.90 6.42
CA GLU A 92 35.89 6.20 6.95
C GLU A 92 34.78 5.57 6.10
N ASP A 93 35.04 5.44 4.80
CA ASP A 93 34.19 4.82 3.77
C ASP A 93 34.01 3.30 3.88
N SER A 94 34.73 2.61 4.76
CA SER A 94 34.68 1.14 4.87
C SER A 94 33.37 0.63 5.49
N PHE A 95 32.84 -0.44 4.90
CA PHE A 95 31.60 -1.10 5.33
C PHE A 95 31.71 -1.63 6.78
N LEU A 96 30.67 -1.36 7.56
CA LEU A 96 30.46 -1.96 8.87
C LEU A 96 29.77 -3.32 8.69
N VAL A 97 30.22 -4.35 9.41
CA VAL A 97 29.68 -5.71 9.28
C VAL A 97 29.06 -6.13 10.61
N LEU A 98 27.75 -6.42 10.59
CA LEU A 98 27.05 -6.92 11.77
C LEU A 98 27.63 -8.26 12.23
N GLN A 99 27.67 -8.46 13.55
CA GLN A 99 28.06 -9.75 14.12
C GLN A 99 27.08 -10.84 13.69
N SER A 100 27.60 -11.90 13.07
CA SER A 100 26.76 -12.97 12.50
C SER A 100 25.93 -13.68 13.57
N SER A 101 24.61 -13.60 13.45
CA SER A 101 23.69 -14.39 14.28
C SER A 101 23.65 -15.84 13.79
N ALA A 102 23.60 -16.80 14.72
CA ALA A 102 23.45 -18.23 14.39
C ALA A 102 22.10 -18.58 13.72
N ALA A 103 21.15 -17.64 13.70
CA ALA A 103 19.83 -17.82 13.09
C ALA A 103 19.74 -17.42 11.60
N SER A 104 20.75 -16.75 11.04
CA SER A 104 20.72 -16.17 9.68
C SER A 104 21.98 -16.51 8.89
N PRO A 105 21.90 -17.24 7.75
CA PRO A 105 23.08 -17.66 6.98
C PRO A 105 23.69 -16.53 6.11
N ARG A 106 22.94 -15.44 5.87
CA ARG A 106 23.45 -14.24 5.21
C ARG A 106 24.06 -13.29 6.24
N ARG A 107 25.26 -12.79 5.95
CA ARG A 107 25.84 -11.64 6.67
C ARG A 107 25.23 -10.35 6.13
N VAL A 108 25.17 -9.32 6.98
CA VAL A 108 24.71 -7.98 6.62
C VAL A 108 25.87 -7.02 6.78
N ALA A 109 26.30 -6.44 5.67
CA ALA A 109 27.24 -5.33 5.60
C ALA A 109 26.46 -4.04 5.35
N TYR A 110 26.86 -2.94 5.96
CA TYR A 110 26.17 -1.67 5.82
C TYR A 110 27.10 -0.47 5.78
N LYS A 111 26.66 0.58 5.09
CA LYS A 111 27.34 1.89 5.01
C LYS A 111 26.41 2.95 5.59
N ILE A 112 26.97 4.00 6.19
CA ILE A 112 26.20 5.14 6.69
C ILE A 112 26.50 6.37 5.83
N ILE A 113 25.48 6.99 5.27
CA ILE A 113 25.53 8.36 4.73
C ILE A 113 24.86 9.27 5.77
N GLU A 114 25.60 10.29 6.20
CA GLU A 114 25.12 11.28 7.17
C GLU A 114 24.71 12.57 6.42
N PHE A 115 23.53 13.11 6.73
CA PHE A 115 23.04 14.35 6.10
C PHE A 115 23.57 15.58 6.86
N ASP A 116 24.06 16.56 6.12
CA ASP A 116 24.42 17.89 6.61
C ASP A 116 23.40 18.95 6.15
N PRO A 117 22.72 19.69 7.05
CA PRO A 117 22.72 19.52 8.51
C PRO A 117 21.84 18.34 8.97
N LEU A 118 22.21 17.74 10.10
CA LEU A 118 21.35 16.81 10.83
C LEU A 118 20.15 17.55 11.43
N LEU A 119 18.93 17.06 11.17
CA LEU A 119 17.69 17.74 11.55
C LEU A 119 17.01 17.13 12.79
N ASP A 120 16.34 17.97 13.56
CA ASP A 120 15.20 17.50 14.36
C ASP A 120 14.02 17.21 13.42
N SER A 121 13.33 16.08 13.63
CA SER A 121 12.14 15.71 12.86
C SER A 121 11.08 16.82 12.79
N SER A 122 10.96 17.63 13.82
CA SER A 122 10.01 18.75 13.94
C SER A 122 10.28 19.89 12.95
N ASN A 123 11.50 19.97 12.39
CA ASN A 123 11.91 20.97 11.41
C ASN A 123 11.94 20.44 9.96
N MET A 124 11.64 19.16 9.72
CA MET A 124 11.72 18.55 8.40
C MET A 124 10.52 18.92 7.51
N ALA A 125 10.81 19.30 6.26
CA ALA A 125 9.82 19.70 5.27
C ALA A 125 9.79 18.76 4.05
N ILE A 126 8.89 19.04 3.11
CA ILE A 126 8.74 18.30 1.83
C ILE A 126 10.09 18.23 1.07
N SER A 127 10.89 19.29 1.13
CA SER A 127 12.25 19.34 0.57
C SER A 127 13.17 18.25 1.11
N ASP A 128 13.04 17.87 2.37
CA ASP A 128 13.93 16.92 3.03
C ASP A 128 13.47 15.47 2.78
N TRP A 129 12.16 15.27 2.63
CA TRP A 129 11.60 14.02 2.11
C TRP A 129 12.05 13.75 0.67
N ILE A 130 12.12 14.79 -0.18
CA ILE A 130 12.65 14.70 -1.54
C ILE A 130 14.13 14.27 -1.53
N LYS A 131 14.99 14.92 -0.73
CA LYS A 131 16.41 14.52 -0.57
C LYS A 131 16.57 13.04 -0.19
N ILE A 132 15.71 12.53 0.71
CA ILE A 132 15.74 11.11 1.12
C ILE A 132 15.35 10.20 -0.07
N ALA A 133 14.30 10.55 -0.81
CA ALA A 133 13.88 9.78 -1.99
C ALA A 133 14.91 9.80 -3.12
N GLU A 134 15.59 10.94 -3.33
CA GLU A 134 16.67 11.11 -4.30
C GLU A 134 17.91 10.28 -3.90
N CYS A 135 18.33 10.34 -2.63
CA CYS A 135 19.43 9.52 -2.12
C CYS A 135 19.16 8.01 -2.24
N ILE A 136 17.93 7.56 -1.91
CA ILE A 136 17.50 6.16 -2.13
C ILE A 136 17.57 5.77 -3.61
N LYS A 137 17.20 6.69 -4.53
CA LYS A 137 17.22 6.45 -5.98
C LYS A 137 18.62 6.36 -6.56
N GLU A 138 19.52 7.25 -6.17
CA GLU A 138 20.91 7.25 -6.65
C GLU A 138 21.64 5.96 -6.24
N ASN A 139 21.36 5.48 -5.02
CA ASN A 139 21.95 4.27 -4.46
C ASN A 139 21.13 2.99 -4.77
N TYR A 140 20.07 3.08 -5.58
CA TYR A 140 19.05 2.02 -5.66
C TYR A 140 19.56 0.69 -6.22
N GLU A 141 20.55 0.72 -7.11
CA GLU A 141 21.12 -0.50 -7.73
C GLU A 141 22.24 -1.14 -6.88
N GLU A 142 22.95 -0.35 -6.06
CA GLU A 142 24.13 -0.81 -5.31
C GLU A 142 23.77 -1.61 -4.04
N TYR A 143 22.71 -1.20 -3.33
CA TYR A 143 22.33 -1.77 -2.04
C TYR A 143 21.10 -2.68 -2.16
N ASP A 144 21.05 -3.77 -1.38
CA ASP A 144 19.91 -4.69 -1.30
C ASP A 144 18.73 -4.12 -0.51
N GLY A 145 18.97 -3.19 0.42
CA GLY A 145 17.95 -2.55 1.24
C GLY A 145 18.40 -1.23 1.89
N PHE A 146 17.45 -0.50 2.49
CA PHE A 146 17.66 0.84 3.03
C PHE A 146 17.10 0.98 4.45
N VAL A 147 17.85 1.65 5.33
CA VAL A 147 17.41 2.06 6.67
C VAL A 147 17.57 3.57 6.80
N VAL A 148 16.54 4.30 7.21
CA VAL A 148 16.61 5.75 7.44
C VAL A 148 16.48 6.02 8.93
N LEU A 149 17.50 6.63 9.52
CA LEU A 149 17.54 7.02 10.93
C LEU A 149 16.97 8.44 11.07
N HIS A 150 15.82 8.54 11.74
CA HIS A 150 14.92 9.69 11.72
C HIS A 150 14.37 9.99 13.13
N GLY A 151 14.07 11.26 13.42
CA GLY A 151 13.42 11.66 14.68
C GLY A 151 11.95 11.21 14.75
N THR A 152 11.44 10.95 15.95
CA THR A 152 10.14 10.24 16.09
C THR A 152 8.91 11.08 15.78
N ASP A 153 8.96 12.41 15.96
CA ASP A 153 7.74 13.24 15.99
C ASP A 153 7.04 13.37 14.65
N THR A 154 7.80 13.48 13.55
CA THR A 154 7.25 13.52 12.18
C THR A 154 7.47 12.23 11.39
N MET A 155 8.04 11.18 11.99
CA MET A 155 8.37 9.92 11.30
C MET A 155 7.18 9.30 10.55
N ALA A 156 5.97 9.38 11.11
CA ALA A 156 4.75 8.89 10.46
C ALA A 156 4.35 9.72 9.22
N TYR A 157 4.64 11.03 9.21
CA TYR A 157 4.46 11.89 8.04
C TYR A 157 5.50 11.59 6.96
N THR A 158 6.79 11.53 7.33
CA THR A 158 7.87 11.16 6.40
C THR A 158 7.63 9.78 5.79
N ALA A 159 7.24 8.79 6.61
CA ALA A 159 6.93 7.45 6.14
C ALA A 159 5.71 7.39 5.20
N SER A 160 4.69 8.21 5.47
CA SER A 160 3.54 8.34 4.57
C SER A 160 3.88 9.06 3.27
N ALA A 161 4.69 10.14 3.33
CA ALA A 161 5.10 10.91 2.15
C ALA A 161 6.03 10.09 1.24
N LEU A 162 7.08 9.49 1.79
CA LEU A 162 7.95 8.55 1.07
C LEU A 162 7.15 7.37 0.50
N SER A 163 6.07 6.93 1.18
CA SER A 163 5.17 5.89 0.67
C SER A 163 4.34 6.29 -0.56
N PHE A 164 4.29 7.57 -0.93
CA PHE A 164 3.74 8.02 -2.22
C PHE A 164 4.84 8.51 -3.19
N MET A 165 6.01 8.92 -2.70
CA MET A 165 7.15 9.29 -3.53
C MET A 165 7.85 8.08 -4.16
N LEU A 166 7.94 6.94 -3.46
CA LEU A 166 8.70 5.75 -3.86
C LEU A 166 7.80 4.77 -4.64
N GLU A 167 7.63 5.02 -5.92
CA GLU A 167 6.82 4.20 -6.84
C GLU A 167 7.60 2.97 -7.33
N ASN A 168 6.91 1.83 -7.53
CA ASN A 168 7.48 0.56 -8.00
C ASN A 168 8.66 0.05 -7.14
N LEU A 169 8.53 0.18 -5.81
CA LEU A 169 9.57 -0.20 -4.85
C LEU A 169 9.72 -1.73 -4.71
N GLY A 170 10.84 -2.28 -5.19
CA GLY A 170 11.19 -3.71 -5.08
C GLY A 170 12.13 -4.09 -3.93
N LYS A 171 12.60 -3.13 -3.11
CA LYS A 171 13.59 -3.30 -2.04
C LYS A 171 13.08 -2.74 -0.71
N PRO A 172 13.40 -3.35 0.45
CA PRO A 172 12.94 -2.86 1.75
C PRO A 172 13.53 -1.48 2.06
N VAL A 173 12.66 -0.54 2.45
CA VAL A 173 13.04 0.75 3.05
C VAL A 173 12.45 0.79 4.45
N ILE A 174 13.28 1.02 5.47
CA ILE A 174 12.87 0.96 6.88
C ILE A 174 13.21 2.27 7.58
N LEU A 175 12.21 3.01 8.03
CA LEU A 175 12.39 4.16 8.92
C LEU A 175 12.46 3.66 10.37
N THR A 176 13.45 4.15 11.11
CA THR A 176 13.59 3.86 12.54
C THR A 176 14.26 5.02 13.28
N GLY A 177 14.29 4.92 14.60
CA GLY A 177 14.83 5.94 15.50
C GLY A 177 14.74 5.46 16.95
N SER A 178 14.70 6.39 17.88
CA SER A 178 14.56 6.08 19.30
C SER A 178 14.03 7.25 20.11
N GLN A 179 13.64 6.98 21.35
CA GLN A 179 13.39 8.02 22.34
C GLN A 179 14.66 8.38 23.13
N ILE A 180 15.59 7.43 23.31
CA ILE A 180 16.85 7.63 24.02
C ILE A 180 18.02 7.40 23.04
N PRO A 181 19.04 8.31 22.96
CA PRO A 181 20.12 8.17 21.99
C PRO A 181 20.89 6.85 22.11
N ILE A 182 21.37 6.31 20.98
CA ILE A 182 22.01 4.98 20.89
C ILE A 182 23.26 4.84 21.77
N TYR A 183 23.87 5.97 22.15
CA TYR A 183 25.05 6.04 23.00
C TYR A 183 24.74 5.74 24.48
N GLU A 184 23.52 6.02 24.94
CA GLU A 184 23.13 5.86 26.35
C GLU A 184 23.00 4.39 26.77
N SER A 185 23.37 4.10 28.02
CA SER A 185 23.42 2.72 28.55
C SER A 185 22.08 1.97 28.46
N ARG A 186 20.95 2.68 28.59
CA ARG A 186 19.59 2.15 28.46
C ARG A 186 18.89 2.84 27.28
N SER A 187 19.26 2.46 26.06
CA SER A 187 18.67 2.98 24.82
C SER A 187 17.84 1.94 24.08
N ASP A 188 16.64 2.33 23.64
CA ASP A 188 15.80 1.61 22.68
C ASP A 188 16.37 1.62 21.26
N GLY A 189 17.13 2.66 20.91
CA GLY A 189 17.75 2.83 19.59
C GLY A 189 18.74 1.75 19.19
N ARG A 190 19.37 1.08 20.17
CA ARG A 190 20.27 -0.06 19.89
C ARG A 190 19.52 -1.23 19.28
N ASN A 191 18.38 -1.60 19.88
CA ASN A 191 17.56 -2.70 19.38
C ASN A 191 16.87 -2.29 18.08
N ASN A 192 16.18 -1.13 18.07
CA ASN A 192 15.46 -0.62 16.91
C ASN A 192 16.34 -0.54 15.64
N PHE A 193 17.60 -0.10 15.77
CA PHE A 193 18.55 -0.04 14.64
C PHE A 193 19.07 -1.41 14.21
N LEU A 194 19.47 -2.27 15.16
CA LEU A 194 19.94 -3.63 14.88
C LEU A 194 18.84 -4.46 14.17
N ASP A 195 17.61 -4.39 14.70
CA ASP A 195 16.43 -5.02 14.13
C ASP A 195 16.18 -4.53 12.69
N SER A 196 16.26 -3.22 12.45
CA SER A 196 16.07 -2.63 11.12
C SER A 196 17.12 -3.11 10.13
N LEU A 197 18.41 -3.17 10.50
CA LEU A 197 19.47 -3.70 9.65
C LEU A 197 19.28 -5.19 9.34
N ILE A 198 18.91 -6.00 10.33
CA ILE A 198 18.63 -7.44 10.15
C ILE A 198 17.47 -7.63 9.16
N ILE A 199 16.39 -6.85 9.29
CA ILE A 199 15.21 -7.00 8.43
C ILE A 199 15.50 -6.51 7.01
N ALA A 200 16.13 -5.35 6.84
CA ALA A 200 16.54 -4.85 5.53
C ALA A 200 17.50 -5.80 4.80
N GLY A 201 18.44 -6.41 5.53
CA GLY A 201 19.44 -7.32 4.95
C GLY A 201 18.98 -8.77 4.74
N THR A 202 18.01 -9.27 5.51
CA THR A 202 17.60 -10.70 5.45
C THR A 202 16.19 -10.94 4.92
N CYS A 203 15.28 -9.98 5.06
CA CYS A 203 13.87 -10.13 4.71
C CYS A 203 13.56 -9.34 3.44
N ALA A 204 13.42 -10.04 2.30
CA ALA A 204 13.01 -9.45 1.03
C ALA A 204 11.54 -9.02 1.06
N ILE A 205 11.29 -7.86 1.67
CA ILE A 205 9.97 -7.25 1.84
C ILE A 205 9.92 -5.98 0.97
N PRO A 206 9.28 -6.01 -0.21
CA PRO A 206 9.08 -4.84 -1.07
C PRO A 206 7.93 -3.95 -0.54
N GLU A 207 7.99 -3.58 0.74
CA GLU A 207 7.00 -2.72 1.39
C GLU A 207 7.44 -1.27 1.42
N VAL A 208 6.50 -0.37 1.13
CA VAL A 208 6.75 1.07 1.10
C VAL A 208 6.86 1.61 2.53
N VAL A 209 8.09 1.95 2.90
CA VAL A 209 8.55 2.46 4.20
C VAL A 209 7.96 1.73 5.41
N MET A 210 8.73 0.81 5.95
CA MET A 210 8.42 0.12 7.19
C MET A 210 8.85 0.95 8.40
N ILE A 211 8.01 1.10 9.45
CA ILE A 211 8.46 1.67 10.74
C ILE A 211 8.80 0.53 11.70
N CYS A 212 10.05 0.45 12.15
CA CYS A 212 10.57 -0.57 13.07
C CYS A 212 10.80 0.01 14.48
N PHE A 213 9.95 -0.39 15.44
CA PHE A 213 10.00 0.03 16.85
C PHE A 213 9.52 -1.09 17.77
N PHE A 214 10.25 -1.35 18.86
CA PHE A 214 9.85 -2.24 19.96
C PHE A 214 9.37 -3.62 19.47
N GLU A 215 10.31 -4.39 18.89
CA GLU A 215 10.10 -5.77 18.41
C GLU A 215 9.03 -5.93 17.31
N ARG A 216 8.57 -4.83 16.71
CA ARG A 216 7.49 -4.81 15.71
C ARG A 216 7.83 -3.92 14.53
N VAL A 217 7.37 -4.34 13.37
CA VAL A 217 7.49 -3.56 12.14
C VAL A 217 6.13 -3.38 11.49
N TYR A 218 5.80 -2.14 11.16
CA TYR A 218 4.51 -1.72 10.64
C TYR A 218 4.66 -1.09 9.24
N ARG A 219 3.59 -1.12 8.42
CA ARG A 219 3.52 -0.35 7.17
C ARG A 219 3.42 1.15 7.49
N GLY A 220 4.36 1.96 7.02
CA GLY A 220 4.51 3.37 7.41
C GLY A 220 3.28 4.22 7.17
N ASN A 221 2.61 4.05 6.02
CA ASN A 221 1.34 4.72 5.70
C ASN A 221 0.13 4.28 6.56
N ARG A 222 0.33 3.40 7.55
CA ARG A 222 -0.66 3.00 8.57
C ARG A 222 -0.26 3.36 9.99
N CYS A 223 0.90 3.96 10.20
CA CYS A 223 1.42 4.31 11.51
C CYS A 223 0.91 5.66 12.01
N ILE A 224 0.74 5.75 13.33
CA ILE A 224 0.68 7.01 14.08
C ILE A 224 1.67 6.94 15.26
N LYS A 225 2.28 8.07 15.64
CA LYS A 225 2.90 8.20 16.96
C LYS A 225 1.76 8.29 17.98
N SER A 226 1.64 7.26 18.81
CA SER A 226 0.55 7.07 19.78
C SER A 226 0.95 7.40 21.21
N ASP A 227 2.25 7.45 21.48
CA ASP A 227 2.84 7.71 22.80
C ASP A 227 4.09 8.59 22.63
N ALA A 228 4.47 9.31 23.68
CA ALA A 228 5.60 10.25 23.71
C ALA A 228 6.66 9.90 24.77
N GLU A 229 6.40 8.91 25.63
CA GLU A 229 7.31 8.44 26.69
C GLU A 229 7.56 6.92 26.62
N SER A 230 6.62 6.13 26.07
CA SER A 230 6.75 4.68 25.94
C SER A 230 7.59 4.26 24.72
N PHE A 231 8.50 3.30 24.90
CA PHE A 231 9.27 2.72 23.79
C PHE A 231 8.38 2.11 22.68
N SER A 232 7.13 1.74 23.01
CA SER A 232 6.10 1.41 22.01
C SER A 232 5.45 2.68 21.44
N ALA A 233 6.26 3.66 21.03
CA ALA A 233 5.83 5.01 20.62
C ALA A 233 4.87 5.03 19.42
N PHE A 234 4.93 4.00 18.55
CA PHE A 234 4.13 3.89 17.34
C PHE A 234 3.11 2.75 17.39
N ALA A 235 1.93 3.04 16.83
CA ALA A 235 0.86 2.07 16.63
C ALA A 235 0.36 2.08 15.19
N SER A 236 -0.04 0.90 14.70
CA SER A 236 -0.86 0.73 13.50
C SER A 236 -2.27 0.29 13.93
N PRO A 237 -3.23 1.22 14.11
CA PRO A 237 -4.52 0.90 14.75
C PRO A 237 -5.49 0.12 13.85
N ASN A 238 -5.32 0.24 12.53
CA ASN A 238 -6.21 -0.31 11.50
C ASN A 238 -5.56 -1.41 10.63
N MET A 239 -4.34 -1.86 10.94
CA MET A 239 -3.65 -2.95 10.24
C MET A 239 -2.65 -3.65 11.18
N SER A 240 -2.51 -4.97 11.07
CA SER A 240 -1.51 -5.74 11.82
C SER A 240 -0.05 -5.32 11.52
N PRO A 241 0.91 -5.58 12.43
CA PRO A 241 2.33 -5.49 12.09
C PRO A 241 2.68 -6.45 10.95
N LEU A 242 3.53 -6.01 10.03
CA LEU A 242 4.09 -6.81 8.93
C LEU A 242 5.11 -7.83 9.45
N VAL A 243 5.86 -7.46 10.50
CA VAL A 243 6.86 -8.32 11.15
C VAL A 243 6.72 -8.23 12.66
N GLN A 244 6.89 -9.37 13.34
CA GLN A 244 7.02 -9.49 14.79
C GLN A 244 8.32 -10.22 15.11
N LEU A 245 9.18 -9.56 15.89
CA LEU A 245 10.51 -10.03 16.26
C LEU A 245 10.42 -10.76 17.60
N GLN A 246 10.06 -12.03 17.53
CA GLN A 246 10.07 -12.94 18.67
C GLN A 246 11.31 -13.85 18.58
N VAL A 247 11.40 -14.87 19.43
CA VAL A 247 12.43 -15.95 19.37
C VAL A 247 12.59 -16.55 17.95
N LYS A 248 11.56 -16.41 17.09
CA LYS A 248 11.68 -16.45 15.64
C LYS A 248 11.04 -15.20 15.04
N ILE A 249 11.68 -14.63 14.02
CA ILE A 249 11.11 -13.57 13.19
C ILE A 249 9.85 -14.12 12.49
N LYS A 250 8.70 -13.49 12.72
CA LYS A 250 7.43 -13.82 12.07
C LYS A 250 7.09 -12.71 11.08
N VAL A 251 7.02 -13.04 9.80
CA VAL A 251 6.64 -12.12 8.71
C VAL A 251 5.26 -12.50 8.19
N ASP A 252 4.33 -11.55 8.15
CA ASP A 252 3.02 -11.75 7.52
C ASP A 252 3.11 -11.51 6.00
N TYR A 253 3.53 -12.55 5.29
CA TYR A 253 3.58 -12.55 3.82
C TYR A 253 2.21 -12.44 3.14
N SER A 254 1.08 -12.55 3.87
CA SER A 254 -0.26 -12.34 3.30
C SER A 254 -0.67 -10.86 3.30
N SER A 255 -0.17 -10.09 4.27
CA SER A 255 -0.33 -8.62 4.31
C SER A 255 0.63 -7.88 3.37
N ILE A 256 1.76 -8.49 2.99
CA ILE A 256 2.80 -7.86 2.17
C ILE A 256 2.28 -7.61 0.75
N PHE A 257 2.30 -6.34 0.35
CA PHE A 257 2.09 -5.91 -1.02
C PHE A 257 3.25 -6.40 -1.87
N ARG A 258 2.94 -7.08 -2.97
CA ARG A 258 3.91 -7.47 -4.00
C ARG A 258 3.38 -6.95 -5.32
N GLN A 259 4.13 -6.05 -5.94
CA GLN A 259 3.73 -5.50 -7.21
C GLN A 259 3.94 -6.55 -8.32
N GLY A 260 2.98 -6.61 -9.25
CA GLY A 260 2.98 -7.56 -10.37
C GLY A 260 3.30 -6.93 -11.72
N SER A 261 3.80 -5.69 -11.73
CA SER A 261 4.27 -5.03 -12.95
C SER A 261 5.79 -5.12 -13.10
N GLU A 262 6.27 -5.12 -14.34
CA GLU A 262 7.69 -5.09 -14.69
C GLU A 262 8.25 -3.66 -14.74
N ASP A 263 7.47 -2.68 -14.27
CA ASP A 263 7.83 -1.27 -14.26
C ASP A 263 9.02 -1.02 -13.33
N LYS A 264 9.96 -0.19 -13.78
CA LYS A 264 11.14 0.16 -13.00
C LYS A 264 10.77 1.07 -11.82
N PHE A 265 11.54 0.96 -10.75
CA PHE A 265 11.52 1.89 -9.62
C PHE A 265 11.62 3.35 -10.10
N CYS A 266 10.71 4.19 -9.64
CA CYS A 266 10.66 5.62 -9.98
C CYS A 266 10.33 6.47 -8.75
N ILE A 267 10.69 7.76 -8.80
CA ILE A 267 10.36 8.70 -7.74
C ILE A 267 9.46 9.83 -8.24
N SER A 268 8.44 10.14 -7.46
CA SER A 268 7.50 11.24 -7.69
C SER A 268 7.79 12.36 -6.69
N THR A 269 8.54 13.38 -7.13
CA THR A 269 8.96 14.51 -6.28
C THR A 269 8.01 15.71 -6.34
N ASN A 270 7.01 15.69 -7.23
CA ASN A 270 6.08 16.80 -7.45
C ASN A 270 4.96 16.85 -6.40
N MET A 271 5.32 17.17 -5.17
CA MET A 271 4.40 17.28 -4.03
C MET A 271 3.83 18.70 -3.91
N CYS A 272 2.51 18.84 -3.83
CA CYS A 272 1.87 20.14 -3.59
C CYS A 272 2.05 20.58 -2.12
N PRO A 273 2.63 21.77 -1.84
CA PRO A 273 2.77 22.29 -0.48
C PRO A 273 1.48 22.95 0.04
N ASN A 274 0.52 23.27 -0.83
CA ASN A 274 -0.70 23.99 -0.49
C ASN A 274 -1.80 23.07 0.08
N VAL A 275 -1.42 22.23 1.05
CA VAL A 275 -2.31 21.25 1.70
C VAL A 275 -2.41 21.50 3.21
N GLY A 276 -3.61 21.36 3.77
CA GLY A 276 -3.88 21.65 5.19
C GLY A 276 -4.59 20.51 5.93
N LEU A 277 -4.32 20.39 7.24
CA LEU A 277 -5.06 19.51 8.16
C LEU A 277 -6.02 20.34 9.01
N LEU A 278 -7.34 20.23 8.77
CA LEU A 278 -8.37 20.94 9.53
C LEU A 278 -9.09 19.99 10.48
N ARG A 279 -8.92 20.19 11.80
CA ARG A 279 -9.66 19.44 12.82
C ARG A 279 -10.94 20.18 13.21
N LEU A 280 -12.10 19.53 13.03
CA LEU A 280 -13.37 20.07 13.54
C LEU A 280 -13.44 19.94 15.06
N PHE A 281 -13.99 20.96 15.72
CA PHE A 281 -14.32 20.91 17.15
C PHE A 281 -15.66 21.61 17.41
N PRO A 282 -16.41 21.23 18.47
CA PRO A 282 -17.66 21.90 18.83
C PRO A 282 -17.43 23.40 19.07
N GLY A 283 -18.17 24.25 18.37
CA GLY A 283 -18.01 25.71 18.43
C GLY A 283 -17.08 26.32 17.36
N ILE A 284 -16.49 25.54 16.46
CA ILE A 284 -15.69 26.09 15.34
C ILE A 284 -16.51 27.09 14.50
N THR A 285 -15.94 28.27 14.25
CA THR A 285 -16.63 29.38 13.57
C THR A 285 -16.58 29.20 12.05
N ILE A 286 -17.59 29.73 11.34
CA ILE A 286 -17.60 29.70 9.87
C ILE A 286 -16.47 30.56 9.28
N GLN A 287 -16.07 31.63 9.98
CA GLN A 287 -14.98 32.52 9.62
C GLN A 287 -13.63 31.78 9.66
N THR A 288 -13.36 30.99 10.71
CA THR A 288 -12.15 30.16 10.82
C THR A 288 -12.07 29.15 9.67
N VAL A 289 -13.17 28.45 9.38
CA VAL A 289 -13.19 27.46 8.29
C VAL A 289 -13.03 28.13 6.92
N ARG A 290 -13.64 29.31 6.70
CA ARG A 290 -13.50 30.05 5.42
C ARG A 290 -12.08 30.59 5.24
N ALA A 291 -11.45 31.10 6.29
CA ALA A 291 -10.05 31.53 6.24
C ALA A 291 -9.08 30.37 5.93
N PHE A 292 -9.36 29.17 6.47
CA PHE A 292 -8.55 27.97 6.20
C PHE A 292 -8.75 27.37 4.80
N LEU A 293 -9.96 27.49 4.23
CA LEU A 293 -10.28 26.98 2.88
C LEU A 293 -10.01 27.98 1.75
N HIS A 294 -9.57 29.20 2.07
CA HIS A 294 -9.31 30.22 1.06
C HIS A 294 -8.06 29.87 0.22
N PRO A 295 -8.02 30.21 -1.08
CA PRO A 295 -6.79 30.17 -1.88
C PRO A 295 -5.63 30.88 -1.17
N PRO A 296 -4.40 30.35 -1.20
CA PRO A 296 -3.87 29.40 -2.19
C PRO A 296 -4.06 27.90 -1.88
N VAL A 297 -4.78 27.52 -0.81
CA VAL A 297 -4.97 26.10 -0.44
C VAL A 297 -5.64 25.32 -1.59
N GLN A 298 -5.10 24.13 -1.90
CA GLN A 298 -5.58 23.24 -2.96
C GLN A 298 -6.14 21.92 -2.43
N GLY A 299 -5.77 21.51 -1.21
CA GLY A 299 -6.32 20.31 -0.57
C GLY A 299 -6.43 20.44 0.94
N VAL A 300 -7.49 19.88 1.52
CA VAL A 300 -7.69 19.85 2.98
C VAL A 300 -8.09 18.45 3.46
N VAL A 301 -7.31 17.92 4.39
CA VAL A 301 -7.66 16.75 5.18
C VAL A 301 -8.53 17.21 6.36
N LEU A 302 -9.81 16.86 6.33
CA LEU A 302 -10.80 17.29 7.31
C LEU A 302 -11.02 16.19 8.36
N GLN A 303 -10.61 16.42 9.61
CA GLN A 303 -10.84 15.47 10.70
C GLN A 303 -12.22 15.69 11.34
N THR A 304 -13.14 14.76 11.08
CA THR A 304 -14.54 14.79 11.53
C THR A 304 -14.82 13.81 12.68
N TYR A 305 -16.03 13.83 13.24
CA TYR A 305 -16.35 13.07 14.46
C TYR A 305 -16.72 11.61 14.18
N GLY A 306 -16.24 10.68 15.01
CA GLY A 306 -16.69 9.29 15.00
C GLY A 306 -16.54 8.62 13.63
N ALA A 307 -17.66 8.18 13.05
CA ALA A 307 -17.66 7.49 11.75
C ALA A 307 -17.50 8.42 10.52
N GLY A 308 -17.20 9.72 10.68
CA GLY A 308 -17.06 10.65 9.56
C GLY A 308 -17.97 11.88 9.62
N ASN A 309 -18.57 12.16 10.78
CA ASN A 309 -19.73 13.03 10.93
C ASN A 309 -19.34 14.52 11.09
N ALA A 310 -19.96 15.38 10.28
CA ALA A 310 -19.96 16.84 10.44
C ALA A 310 -21.34 17.33 10.97
N PRO A 311 -21.44 18.55 11.54
CA PRO A 311 -22.72 19.08 12.04
C PRO A 311 -23.75 19.29 10.92
N ASN A 312 -24.91 18.64 11.03
CA ASN A 312 -26.02 18.77 10.07
C ASN A 312 -26.87 20.02 10.27
N ASN A 313 -26.88 20.59 11.48
CA ASN A 313 -27.58 21.83 11.84
C ASN A 313 -26.84 23.11 11.39
N ARG A 314 -25.81 22.99 10.54
CA ARG A 314 -24.95 24.07 10.05
C ARG A 314 -24.93 24.10 8.51
N PRO A 315 -26.01 24.57 7.86
CA PRO A 315 -26.06 24.66 6.39
C PRO A 315 -25.01 25.61 5.82
N ASP A 316 -24.52 26.55 6.64
CA ASP A 316 -23.43 27.47 6.32
C ASP A 316 -22.08 26.77 6.10
N LEU A 317 -21.78 25.71 6.86
CA LEU A 317 -20.61 24.86 6.61
C LEU A 317 -20.77 24.08 5.29
N LEU A 318 -21.97 23.59 5.00
CA LEU A 318 -22.26 22.87 3.75
C LEU A 318 -22.22 23.77 2.52
N SER A 319 -22.62 25.05 2.62
CA SER A 319 -22.40 26.03 1.53
C SER A 319 -20.92 26.36 1.37
N LEU A 320 -20.18 26.53 2.46
CA LEU A 320 -18.74 26.83 2.39
C LEU A 320 -17.92 25.68 1.80
N PHE A 321 -18.24 24.41 2.09
CA PHE A 321 -17.58 23.29 1.43
C PHE A 321 -17.89 23.21 -0.08
N LYS A 322 -19.06 23.70 -0.52
CA LYS A 322 -19.39 23.87 -1.95
C LYS A 322 -18.65 25.05 -2.57
N GLU A 323 -18.48 26.16 -1.86
CA GLU A 323 -17.63 27.28 -2.29
C GLU A 323 -16.18 26.82 -2.49
N ALA A 324 -15.62 26.10 -1.51
CA ALA A 324 -14.26 25.57 -1.59
C ALA A 324 -14.08 24.55 -2.74
N TYR A 325 -15.06 23.67 -2.96
CA TYR A 325 -15.07 22.80 -4.14
C TYR A 325 -15.08 23.59 -5.46
N ASN A 326 -15.86 24.67 -5.54
CA ASN A 326 -15.88 25.57 -6.70
C ASN A 326 -14.59 26.38 -6.87
N TRP A 327 -13.81 26.58 -5.81
CA TRP A 327 -12.43 27.13 -5.87
C TRP A 327 -11.38 26.07 -6.26
N GLY A 328 -11.77 24.80 -6.44
CA GLY A 328 -10.90 23.69 -6.80
C GLY A 328 -10.25 22.96 -5.61
N VAL A 329 -10.69 23.22 -4.37
CA VAL A 329 -10.10 22.61 -3.17
C VAL A 329 -10.60 21.18 -2.99
N ILE A 330 -9.67 20.22 -2.96
CA ILE A 330 -9.97 18.79 -2.72
C ILE A 330 -10.12 18.55 -1.21
N ILE A 331 -11.30 18.13 -0.75
CA ILE A 331 -11.56 17.85 0.67
C ILE A 331 -11.58 16.35 0.93
N VAL A 332 -10.66 15.87 1.78
CA VAL A 332 -10.54 14.46 2.19
C VAL A 332 -11.05 14.30 3.62
N ASN A 333 -12.18 13.61 3.80
CA ASN A 333 -12.76 13.36 5.13
C ASN A 333 -12.06 12.18 5.83
N ILE A 334 -11.51 12.40 7.03
CA ILE A 334 -10.99 11.36 7.91
C ILE A 334 -11.59 11.44 9.31
N SER A 335 -11.54 10.35 10.07
CA SER A 335 -12.00 10.33 11.46
C SER A 335 -10.97 10.95 12.42
N GLN A 336 -11.44 11.56 13.51
CA GLN A 336 -10.62 11.87 14.69
C GLN A 336 -10.37 10.66 15.60
N CYS A 337 -11.07 9.54 15.40
CA CYS A 337 -10.85 8.30 16.14
C CYS A 337 -9.62 7.57 15.58
N THR A 338 -8.72 7.14 16.45
CA THR A 338 -7.48 6.43 16.06
C THR A 338 -7.75 5.11 15.36
N LYS A 339 -8.84 4.41 15.72
CA LYS A 339 -9.26 3.13 15.14
C LYS A 339 -10.67 3.22 14.56
N GLY A 340 -10.89 2.52 13.46
CA GLY A 340 -12.16 2.51 12.73
C GLY A 340 -12.00 3.03 11.30
N ASN A 341 -13.12 3.16 10.59
CA ASN A 341 -13.17 3.67 9.21
C ASN A 341 -14.22 4.79 9.11
N VAL A 342 -14.08 5.66 8.11
CA VAL A 342 -15.13 6.62 7.74
C VAL A 342 -16.29 5.83 7.12
N GLY A 343 -17.32 5.61 7.94
CA GLY A 343 -18.52 4.87 7.61
C GLY A 343 -19.64 5.81 7.22
N ALA A 344 -20.09 5.72 5.98
CA ALA A 344 -21.30 6.39 5.46
C ALA A 344 -22.61 5.92 6.13
N SER A 345 -22.59 5.39 7.35
CA SER A 345 -23.75 4.77 8.02
C SER A 345 -24.62 5.75 8.81
N TYR A 346 -24.21 7.01 8.93
CA TYR A 346 -25.01 8.10 9.52
C TYR A 346 -25.62 8.98 8.42
N ALA A 347 -26.76 9.61 8.72
CA ALA A 347 -27.57 10.38 7.78
C ALA A 347 -26.83 11.54 7.07
N THR A 348 -25.68 11.97 7.59
CA THR A 348 -24.80 12.98 6.97
C THR A 348 -23.88 12.46 5.87
N GLY A 349 -23.76 11.14 5.69
CA GLY A 349 -22.91 10.53 4.66
C GLY A 349 -23.57 9.41 3.83
N ALA A 350 -24.73 8.90 4.24
CA ALA A 350 -25.34 7.70 3.65
C ALA A 350 -25.91 7.88 2.24
N GLU A 351 -26.75 8.90 2.05
CA GLU A 351 -27.81 8.85 1.04
C GLU A 351 -27.34 9.19 -0.39
N VAL A 352 -26.15 9.78 -0.55
CA VAL A 352 -25.74 10.41 -1.82
C VAL A 352 -24.83 9.54 -2.69
N LEU A 353 -24.11 8.56 -2.13
CA LEU A 353 -23.23 7.64 -2.89
C LEU A 353 -23.65 6.17 -2.78
N LYS A 354 -23.62 5.55 -1.59
CA LYS A 354 -23.88 4.09 -1.49
C LYS A 354 -25.28 3.68 -1.94
N VAL A 355 -26.28 4.53 -1.71
CA VAL A 355 -27.63 4.36 -2.25
C VAL A 355 -27.62 4.44 -3.77
N LYS A 356 -26.81 5.30 -4.38
CA LYS A 356 -26.69 5.39 -5.84
C LYS A 356 -26.04 4.15 -6.43
N ASP A 357 -24.80 3.86 -6.05
CA ASP A 357 -24.00 2.84 -6.74
C ASP A 357 -24.61 1.42 -6.61
N ALA A 358 -25.32 1.14 -5.52
CA ALA A 358 -25.98 -0.14 -5.29
C ALA A 358 -27.42 -0.25 -5.86
N LEU A 359 -28.18 0.85 -5.93
CA LEU A 359 -29.57 0.81 -6.42
C LEU A 359 -29.75 1.35 -7.83
N TYR A 360 -28.84 2.16 -8.40
CA TYR A 360 -28.98 2.66 -9.77
C TYR A 360 -28.99 1.54 -10.81
N PRO A 361 -28.13 0.49 -10.76
CA PRO A 361 -28.25 -0.65 -11.67
C PRO A 361 -29.62 -1.34 -11.56
N CYS A 362 -30.12 -1.54 -10.34
CA CYS A 362 -31.41 -2.17 -10.06
C CYS A 362 -32.60 -1.30 -10.52
N LEU A 363 -32.54 0.01 -10.31
CA LEU A 363 -33.59 0.97 -10.68
C LEU A 363 -33.60 1.23 -12.19
N MET A 364 -32.43 1.33 -12.84
CA MET A 364 -32.35 1.38 -14.30
C MET A 364 -32.83 0.07 -14.93
N SER A 365 -32.48 -1.09 -14.37
CA SER A 365 -33.01 -2.40 -14.81
C SER A 365 -34.53 -2.47 -14.65
N ALA A 366 -35.08 -2.02 -13.52
CA ALA A 366 -36.53 -1.97 -13.29
C ALA A 366 -37.25 -1.02 -14.25
N ALA A 367 -36.72 0.19 -14.48
CA ALA A 367 -37.30 1.16 -15.42
C ALA A 367 -37.22 0.69 -16.88
N ALA A 368 -36.10 0.08 -17.28
CA ALA A 368 -35.95 -0.56 -18.59
C ALA A 368 -36.93 -1.73 -18.79
N LYS A 369 -37.11 -2.57 -17.76
CA LYS A 369 -38.11 -3.65 -17.74
C LYS A 369 -39.56 -3.16 -17.80
N ALA A 370 -39.84 -1.99 -17.21
CA ALA A 370 -41.14 -1.32 -17.30
C ALA A 370 -41.34 -0.53 -18.62
N ASN A 371 -40.30 -0.41 -19.46
CA ASN A 371 -40.25 0.46 -20.64
C ASN A 371 -40.50 1.95 -20.31
N ASP A 372 -40.15 2.39 -19.10
CA ASP A 372 -40.33 3.76 -18.60
C ASP A 372 -39.12 4.64 -18.96
N ILE A 373 -39.15 5.20 -20.17
CA ILE A 373 -38.12 6.12 -20.68
C ILE A 373 -38.05 7.42 -19.84
N PRO A 374 -39.17 8.08 -19.45
CA PRO A 374 -39.12 9.24 -18.56
C PRO A 374 -38.47 9.01 -17.18
N ALA A 375 -38.59 7.80 -16.62
CA ALA A 375 -37.86 7.44 -15.39
C ALA A 375 -36.36 7.31 -15.64
N LEU A 376 -35.94 6.72 -16.76
CA LEU A 376 -34.54 6.61 -17.14
C LEU A 376 -33.88 7.98 -17.39
N GLU A 377 -34.61 8.95 -17.96
CA GLU A 377 -34.13 10.33 -18.09
C GLU A 377 -33.86 10.99 -16.73
N LYS A 378 -34.75 10.82 -15.75
CA LYS A 378 -34.62 11.38 -14.39
C LYS A 378 -33.48 10.75 -13.57
N LEU A 379 -33.06 9.53 -13.91
CA LEU A 379 -31.96 8.82 -13.23
C LEU A 379 -30.56 9.16 -13.79
N ARG A 380 -30.43 10.07 -14.75
CA ARG A 380 -29.16 10.41 -15.43
C ARG A 380 -28.13 11.12 -14.51
N VAL A 381 -27.30 10.34 -13.81
CA VAL A 381 -25.94 10.75 -13.41
C VAL A 381 -24.96 9.60 -13.67
N THR A 382 -23.93 9.87 -14.47
CA THR A 382 -22.70 9.08 -14.73
C THR A 382 -22.82 7.63 -15.26
N ASN A 383 -22.22 7.44 -16.45
CA ASN A 383 -21.62 6.21 -17.00
C ASN A 383 -22.54 5.00 -17.31
N PHE A 384 -23.02 4.93 -18.55
CA PHE A 384 -23.98 3.92 -19.05
C PHE A 384 -23.39 2.54 -19.45
N ASN A 385 -22.07 2.35 -19.34
CA ASN A 385 -21.34 1.28 -20.05
C ASN A 385 -21.64 -0.18 -19.64
N PHE A 386 -22.44 -0.43 -18.61
CA PHE A 386 -22.71 -1.78 -18.08
C PHE A 386 -24.10 -2.35 -18.47
N LEU A 387 -25.00 -1.53 -19.04
CA LEU A 387 -26.45 -1.83 -18.96
C LEU A 387 -27.01 -2.75 -20.08
N LEU A 388 -26.54 -2.63 -21.33
CA LEU A 388 -27.22 -3.26 -22.47
C LEU A 388 -27.06 -4.80 -22.50
N ALA A 389 -25.88 -5.32 -22.16
CA ALA A 389 -25.62 -6.76 -22.16
C ALA A 389 -26.47 -7.48 -21.09
N ASP A 390 -26.42 -7.02 -19.83
CA ASP A 390 -27.20 -7.59 -18.73
C ASP A 390 -28.72 -7.52 -18.97
N LEU A 391 -29.23 -6.46 -19.60
CA LEU A 391 -30.65 -6.34 -19.94
C LEU A 391 -31.10 -7.40 -20.97
N LEU A 392 -30.31 -7.61 -22.04
CA LEU A 392 -30.56 -8.68 -23.01
C LEU A 392 -30.49 -10.06 -22.34
N ASN A 393 -29.50 -10.25 -21.47
CA ASN A 393 -29.28 -11.52 -20.79
C ASN A 393 -30.42 -11.89 -19.82
N GLN A 394 -31.08 -10.92 -19.17
CA GLN A 394 -32.14 -11.20 -18.22
C GLN A 394 -33.55 -11.22 -18.82
N PHE A 395 -33.94 -10.28 -19.69
CA PHE A 395 -35.37 -10.06 -19.98
C PHE A 395 -35.78 -9.76 -21.44
N ALA A 396 -34.88 -9.80 -22.43
CA ALA A 396 -35.20 -9.55 -23.85
C ALA A 396 -35.97 -8.21 -24.07
N PRO A 397 -35.33 -7.05 -23.83
CA PRO A 397 -35.99 -5.74 -23.79
C PRO A 397 -36.69 -5.36 -25.11
N PRO A 398 -37.80 -4.60 -25.05
CA PRO A 398 -38.54 -4.17 -26.23
C PRO A 398 -37.68 -3.26 -27.13
N LEU A 399 -37.91 -3.33 -28.45
CA LEU A 399 -37.08 -2.68 -29.47
C LEU A 399 -36.84 -1.18 -29.22
N ASN A 400 -37.86 -0.47 -28.73
CA ASN A 400 -37.77 0.97 -28.40
C ASN A 400 -36.73 1.27 -27.31
N MET A 401 -36.59 0.38 -26.32
CA MET A 401 -35.58 0.49 -25.26
C MET A 401 -34.17 0.24 -25.81
N VAL A 402 -34.02 -0.73 -26.72
CA VAL A 402 -32.75 -1.01 -27.41
C VAL A 402 -32.31 0.20 -28.24
N HIS A 403 -33.20 0.79 -29.04
CA HIS A 403 -32.91 2.02 -29.78
C HIS A 403 -32.56 3.20 -28.86
N TYR A 404 -33.27 3.39 -27.75
CA TYR A 404 -32.98 4.46 -26.78
C TYR A 404 -31.58 4.31 -26.17
N LEU A 405 -31.18 3.10 -25.77
CA LEU A 405 -29.87 2.83 -25.18
C LEU A 405 -28.72 3.01 -26.20
N LEU A 406 -28.91 2.55 -27.44
CA LEU A 406 -27.91 2.72 -28.51
C LEU A 406 -27.71 4.20 -28.88
N ASN A 407 -28.80 4.97 -29.01
CA ASN A 407 -28.73 6.42 -29.26
C ASN A 407 -28.06 7.22 -28.12
N HIS A 408 -28.00 6.65 -26.91
CA HIS A 408 -27.32 7.24 -25.75
C HIS A 408 -25.89 6.71 -25.53
N GLY A 409 -25.31 6.02 -26.52
CA GLY A 409 -23.90 5.69 -26.56
C GLY A 409 -23.49 4.43 -25.78
N VAL A 410 -24.42 3.53 -25.46
CA VAL A 410 -24.05 2.23 -24.88
C VAL A 410 -23.31 1.38 -25.93
N SER A 411 -22.13 0.87 -25.58
CA SER A 411 -21.30 0.08 -26.50
C SER A 411 -21.97 -1.25 -26.88
N VAL A 412 -22.10 -1.49 -28.19
CA VAL A 412 -22.53 -2.78 -28.75
C VAL A 412 -21.52 -3.91 -28.51
N HIS A 413 -20.28 -3.56 -28.16
CA HIS A 413 -19.21 -4.49 -27.78
C HIS A 413 -19.02 -4.60 -26.27
N ALA A 414 -19.92 -4.02 -25.47
CA ALA A 414 -20.00 -4.31 -24.04
C ALA A 414 -20.10 -5.82 -23.83
N ARG A 415 -19.53 -6.32 -22.72
CA ARG A 415 -19.55 -7.73 -22.38
C ARG A 415 -20.19 -7.93 -21.02
N ASP A 416 -21.00 -8.97 -20.91
CA ASP A 416 -21.67 -9.37 -19.67
C ASP A 416 -20.68 -10.05 -18.68
N CYS A 417 -21.22 -10.56 -17.57
CA CYS A 417 -20.45 -11.34 -16.58
C CYS A 417 -19.89 -12.68 -17.13
N ARG A 418 -20.43 -13.22 -18.23
CA ARG A 418 -19.93 -14.41 -18.95
C ARG A 418 -18.92 -14.10 -20.05
N ARG A 419 -18.67 -12.80 -20.32
CA ARG A 419 -17.82 -12.25 -21.39
C ARG A 419 -18.41 -12.38 -22.80
N GLU A 420 -19.70 -12.68 -22.88
CA GLU A 420 -20.56 -12.77 -24.07
C GLU A 420 -21.04 -11.35 -24.46
N THR A 421 -21.55 -11.13 -25.68
CA THR A 421 -21.89 -9.80 -26.21
C THR A 421 -23.38 -9.66 -26.56
N PRO A 422 -23.94 -8.43 -26.54
CA PRO A 422 -25.33 -8.13 -26.95
C PRO A 422 -25.81 -8.84 -28.23
N LEU A 423 -24.95 -8.88 -29.26
CA LEU A 423 -25.29 -9.52 -30.54
C LEU A 423 -25.31 -11.06 -30.43
N TYR A 424 -24.43 -11.65 -29.63
CA TYR A 424 -24.43 -13.09 -29.38
C TYR A 424 -25.65 -13.53 -28.54
N ASP A 425 -26.05 -12.73 -27.54
CA ASP A 425 -27.26 -12.99 -26.74
C ASP A 425 -28.54 -12.86 -27.57
N ALA A 426 -28.58 -11.90 -28.50
CA ALA A 426 -29.68 -11.76 -29.46
C ALA A 426 -29.77 -12.95 -30.43
N VAL A 427 -28.63 -13.49 -30.88
CA VAL A 427 -28.57 -14.68 -31.75
C VAL A 427 -28.99 -15.96 -31.02
N SER A 428 -28.44 -16.23 -29.83
CA SER A 428 -28.76 -17.46 -29.06
C SER A 428 -30.23 -17.53 -28.63
N ARG A 429 -30.95 -16.40 -28.62
CA ARG A 429 -32.39 -16.29 -28.31
C ARG A 429 -33.28 -16.06 -29.54
N GLY A 430 -32.70 -16.02 -30.74
CA GLY A 430 -33.44 -15.87 -32.00
C GLY A 430 -34.14 -14.52 -32.19
N HIS A 431 -33.68 -13.44 -31.54
CA HIS A 431 -34.33 -12.13 -31.56
C HIS A 431 -34.02 -11.33 -32.85
N LEU A 432 -34.56 -11.78 -33.98
CA LEU A 432 -34.27 -11.29 -35.34
C LEU A 432 -34.23 -9.76 -35.49
N ASP A 433 -35.16 -9.03 -34.89
CA ASP A 433 -35.20 -7.57 -35.02
C ASP A 433 -34.14 -6.85 -34.16
N ILE A 434 -33.79 -7.41 -32.99
CA ILE A 434 -32.67 -6.92 -32.18
C ILE A 434 -31.33 -7.21 -32.89
N ILE A 435 -31.19 -8.39 -33.51
CA ILE A 435 -30.01 -8.77 -34.33
C ILE A 435 -29.82 -7.76 -35.49
N ARG A 436 -30.90 -7.40 -36.19
CA ARG A 436 -30.88 -6.41 -37.27
C ARG A 436 -30.38 -5.05 -36.79
N VAL A 437 -30.92 -4.54 -35.69
CA VAL A 437 -30.53 -3.24 -35.12
C VAL A 437 -29.06 -3.25 -34.66
N LEU A 438 -28.63 -4.29 -33.94
CA LEU A 438 -27.25 -4.40 -33.46
C LEU A 438 -26.23 -4.48 -34.60
N THR A 439 -26.52 -5.29 -35.63
CA THR A 439 -25.69 -5.40 -36.84
C THR A 439 -25.63 -4.07 -37.61
N GLN A 440 -26.75 -3.34 -37.73
CA GLN A 440 -26.78 -2.00 -38.35
C GLN A 440 -25.93 -0.98 -37.56
N THR A 441 -25.84 -1.10 -36.25
CA THR A 441 -24.93 -0.29 -35.40
C THR A 441 -23.48 -0.81 -35.34
N GLY A 442 -23.08 -1.74 -36.21
CA GLY A 442 -21.69 -2.17 -36.37
C GLY A 442 -21.22 -3.29 -35.43
N ALA A 443 -22.12 -3.96 -34.72
CA ALA A 443 -21.76 -5.10 -33.88
C ALA A 443 -21.21 -6.28 -34.72
N SER A 444 -20.05 -6.82 -34.34
CA SER A 444 -19.40 -7.96 -34.99
C SER A 444 -19.46 -9.24 -34.16
N LEU A 445 -19.61 -10.38 -34.83
CA LEU A 445 -19.47 -11.72 -34.25
C LEU A 445 -18.09 -12.29 -34.61
N HIS A 446 -17.33 -12.73 -33.61
CA HIS A 446 -15.99 -13.31 -33.76
C HIS A 446 -15.96 -14.84 -33.49
N LEU A 447 -17.10 -15.51 -33.65
CA LEU A 447 -17.27 -16.96 -33.47
C LEU A 447 -17.45 -17.66 -34.82
N SER A 448 -17.06 -18.93 -34.91
CA SER A 448 -17.28 -19.70 -36.15
C SER A 448 -18.76 -20.05 -36.31
N VAL A 449 -19.18 -20.28 -37.56
CA VAL A 449 -20.55 -20.72 -37.89
C VAL A 449 -20.86 -22.09 -37.26
N VAL A 450 -19.84 -22.93 -37.05
CA VAL A 450 -19.99 -24.25 -36.40
C VAL A 450 -20.24 -24.11 -34.91
N ASP A 451 -19.47 -23.29 -34.20
CA ASP A 451 -19.67 -23.02 -32.76
C ASP A 451 -21.05 -22.39 -32.48
N MET A 452 -21.54 -21.60 -33.44
CA MET A 452 -22.86 -20.96 -33.38
C MET A 452 -23.98 -21.97 -33.57
N ALA A 453 -23.88 -22.85 -34.58
CA ALA A 453 -24.86 -23.90 -34.82
C ALA A 453 -24.95 -24.89 -33.64
N VAL A 454 -23.80 -25.29 -33.06
CA VAL A 454 -23.71 -26.18 -31.90
C VAL A 454 -24.32 -25.57 -30.62
N LYS A 455 -24.53 -24.25 -30.57
CA LYS A 455 -25.20 -23.55 -29.46
C LYS A 455 -26.64 -23.10 -29.73
N MET A 456 -27.16 -23.34 -30.93
CA MET A 456 -28.55 -23.08 -31.30
C MET A 456 -29.40 -24.36 -31.41
N CYS A 457 -28.80 -25.52 -31.11
CA CYS A 457 -29.46 -26.81 -30.91
C CYS A 457 -29.45 -27.19 -29.43
#